data_AF-A0A2V6B601-F1
#
_entry.id   AF-A0A2V6B601-F1
#
_cell.length_a   1.000
_cell.length_b   1.000
_cell.length_c   1.000
_cell.angle_alpha   90.00
_cell.angle_beta   90.00
_cell.angle_gamma   90.00
#
_symmetry.space_group_name_H-M   'P 1'
#
loop_
_entity.id
_entity.type
_entity.pdbx_description
1 polymer ?
#
loop_
_entity_poly.entity_id
_entity_poly.type
_entity_poly.pdbx_seq_one_letter_code
_entity_poly.pdbx_strand_id
1 'polypeptide(L)'
;MTATQDRQAHDLIAFLESPASYPHGPTEVRVIQIHISRVFIASPFVFKVKKPVNLGFLDFSTLEKRRYFCQREVDLNRRLAPEVYLGIVQSTKPRQASRLKRTAKL
;
A
#
# COMPACT_ATOMS: atom_id res chain seq x y z
N MET A 1 -6.38 -16.30 -15.84
CA MET A 1 -6.56 -15.84 -14.44
C MET A 1 -6.01 -14.43 -14.18
N THR A 2 -5.39 -13.75 -15.16
CA THR A 2 -4.72 -12.44 -15.02
C THR A 2 -5.67 -11.23 -15.03
N ALA A 3 -6.70 -11.23 -15.89
CA ALA A 3 -7.59 -10.07 -16.08
C ALA A 3 -8.32 -9.60 -14.79
N THR A 4 -8.67 -10.51 -13.89
CA THR A 4 -9.33 -10.17 -12.62
C THR A 4 -8.36 -9.52 -11.63
N GLN A 5 -7.10 -9.95 -11.60
CA GLN A 5 -6.07 -9.37 -10.73
C GLN A 5 -5.66 -7.98 -11.22
N ASP A 6 -5.57 -7.78 -12.54
CA ASP A 6 -5.24 -6.49 -13.14
C ASP A 6 -6.36 -5.46 -12.88
N ARG A 7 -7.62 -5.85 -13.04
CA ARG A 7 -8.78 -4.99 -12.68
C ARG A 7 -8.80 -4.65 -11.19
N GLN A 8 -8.58 -5.62 -10.30
CA GLN A 8 -8.53 -5.38 -8.86
C GLN A 8 -7.40 -4.43 -8.45
N ALA A 9 -6.22 -4.56 -9.08
CA ALA A 9 -5.11 -3.65 -8.85
C ALA A 9 -5.46 -2.24 -9.33
N HIS A 10 -6.06 -2.10 -10.52
CA HIS A 10 -6.51 -0.81 -11.03
C HIS A 10 -7.53 -0.14 -10.09
N ASP A 11 -8.54 -0.88 -9.64
CA ASP A 11 -9.59 -0.38 -8.75
C ASP A 11 -9.01 0.08 -7.39
N LEU A 12 -8.03 -0.65 -6.85
CA LEU A 12 -7.35 -0.26 -5.61
C LEU A 12 -6.58 1.04 -5.78
N ILE A 13 -5.90 1.21 -6.92
CA ILE A 13 -5.10 2.41 -7.17
C ILE A 13 -6.01 3.61 -7.33
N ALA A 14 -7.04 3.52 -8.17
CA ALA A 14 -8.04 4.57 -8.33
C ALA A 14 -8.71 4.92 -6.99
N PHE A 15 -9.00 3.92 -6.15
CA PHE A 15 -9.48 4.14 -4.79
C PHE A 15 -8.46 4.95 -3.96
N LEU A 16 -7.19 4.57 -3.94
CA LEU A 16 -6.17 5.26 -3.14
C LEU A 16 -5.81 6.65 -3.67
N GLU A 17 -6.06 6.95 -4.95
CA GLU A 17 -5.85 8.29 -5.53
C GLU A 17 -6.94 9.28 -5.13
N SER A 18 -8.12 8.80 -4.73
CA SER A 18 -9.23 9.67 -4.34
C SER A 18 -9.09 10.15 -2.89
N PRO A 19 -9.11 11.47 -2.61
CA PRO A 19 -9.11 11.97 -1.23
C PRO A 19 -10.31 11.49 -0.39
N ALA A 20 -11.47 11.24 -1.03
CA ALA A 20 -12.69 10.75 -0.38
C ALA A 20 -12.56 9.33 0.17
N SER A 21 -11.53 8.58 -0.23
CA SER A 21 -11.24 7.24 0.25
C SER A 21 -10.64 7.18 1.64
N TYR A 22 -10.23 8.34 2.17
CA TYR A 22 -9.53 8.44 3.45
C TYR A 22 -10.44 9.02 4.54
N PRO A 23 -10.59 8.36 5.70
CA PRO A 23 -11.48 8.83 6.77
C PRO A 23 -11.18 10.22 7.30
N HIS A 24 -9.92 10.67 7.21
CA HIS A 24 -9.47 11.98 7.67
C HIS A 24 -9.60 13.09 6.62
N GLY A 25 -10.09 12.77 5.41
CA GLY A 25 -10.41 13.77 4.38
C GLY A 25 -9.26 14.70 4.02
N PRO A 26 -8.11 14.19 3.52
CA PRO A 26 -7.02 15.05 3.07
C PRO A 26 -7.50 15.93 1.89
N THR A 27 -6.91 17.12 1.74
CA THR A 27 -7.26 18.03 0.62
C THR A 27 -6.84 17.44 -0.74
N GLU A 28 -5.72 16.73 -0.77
CA GLU A 28 -5.19 16.07 -1.96
C GLU A 28 -4.49 14.76 -1.60
N VAL A 29 -4.29 13.92 -2.61
CA VAL A 29 -3.44 12.74 -2.51
C VAL A 29 -2.33 12.85 -3.55
N ARG A 30 -1.08 12.99 -3.10
CA ARG A 30 0.07 13.00 -4.00
C ARG A 30 0.56 11.58 -4.24
N VAL A 31 0.71 11.21 -5.50
CA VAL A 31 1.14 9.87 -5.91
C VAL A 31 2.58 9.92 -6.40
N ILE A 32 3.45 9.09 -5.81
CA ILE A 32 4.82 8.89 -6.26
C ILE A 32 4.96 7.45 -6.74
N GLN A 33 5.26 7.27 -8.03
CA GLN A 33 5.52 5.96 -8.60
C GLN A 33 7.03 5.69 -8.63
N ILE A 34 7.44 4.57 -8.04
CA ILE A 34 8.81 4.04 -8.12
C ILE A 34 8.81 2.65 -8.78
N HIS A 35 9.99 2.09 -9.04
CA HIS A 35 10.16 0.82 -9.74
C HIS A 35 9.30 -0.32 -9.15
N ILE A 36 9.33 -0.50 -7.83
CA ILE A 36 8.71 -1.64 -7.15
C ILE A 36 7.47 -1.29 -6.31
N SER A 37 7.06 -0.02 -6.29
CA SER A 37 5.94 0.43 -5.45
C SER A 37 5.28 1.70 -5.99
N ARG A 38 4.08 1.98 -5.49
CA ARG A 38 3.44 3.31 -5.55
C ARG A 38 3.25 3.83 -4.15
N VAL A 39 3.47 5.13 -3.94
CA VAL A 39 3.34 5.80 -2.65
C VAL A 39 2.26 6.86 -2.77
N PHE A 40 1.33 6.88 -1.83
CA PHE A 40 0.20 7.79 -1.72
C PHE A 40 0.39 8.63 -0.47
N ILE A 41 0.62 9.91 -0.64
CA ILE A 41 0.79 10.88 0.44
C ILE A 41 -0.57 11.54 0.65
N ALA A 42 -1.21 11.20 1.75
CA ALA A 42 -2.54 11.63 2.15
C ALA A 42 -2.43 12.17 3.58
N SER A 43 -1.92 13.40 3.70
CA SER A 43 -1.50 14.00 4.99
C SER A 43 -2.56 13.81 6.08
N PRO A 44 -2.17 13.36 7.29
CA PRO A 44 -0.80 13.19 7.79
C PRO A 44 -0.18 11.82 7.46
N PHE A 45 -0.85 10.97 6.67
CA PHE A 45 -0.44 9.59 6.45
C PHE A 45 0.22 9.36 5.09
N VAL A 46 1.02 8.29 5.02
CA VAL A 46 1.63 7.81 3.79
C VAL A 46 1.35 6.31 3.63
N PHE A 47 0.76 5.95 2.51
CA PHE A 47 0.47 4.58 2.12
C PHE A 47 1.40 4.18 0.99
N LYS A 48 1.89 2.94 0.98
CA LYS A 48 2.81 2.47 -0.06
C LYS A 48 2.42 1.08 -0.48
N VAL A 49 2.02 0.89 -1.73
CA VAL A 49 1.57 -0.37 -2.34
C VAL A 49 2.72 -1.04 -3.11
N LYS A 50 2.99 -2.32 -2.85
CA LYS A 50 3.97 -3.13 -3.61
C LYS A 50 3.39 -3.61 -4.96
N LYS A 51 4.14 -3.35 -6.04
CA LYS A 51 3.78 -3.81 -7.40
C LYS A 51 4.01 -5.33 -7.52
N PRO A 52 3.19 -6.05 -8.30
CA PRO A 52 3.36 -7.48 -8.53
C PRO A 52 4.48 -7.75 -9.55
N VAL A 53 5.73 -7.57 -9.14
CA VAL A 53 6.92 -7.71 -10.01
C VAL A 53 7.85 -8.81 -9.50
N ASN A 54 8.56 -9.45 -10.42
CA ASN A 54 9.69 -10.33 -10.10
C ASN A 54 10.93 -9.81 -10.84
N LEU A 55 11.95 -9.40 -10.08
CA LEU A 55 13.21 -8.84 -10.59
C LEU A 55 14.37 -9.85 -10.55
N GLY A 56 14.10 -11.14 -10.31
CA GLY A 56 15.11 -12.18 -10.15
C GLY A 56 15.72 -12.23 -8.75
N PHE A 57 16.08 -11.08 -8.17
CA PHE A 57 16.58 -10.97 -6.78
C PHE A 57 15.51 -10.55 -5.76
N LEU A 58 14.33 -10.12 -6.25
CA LEU A 58 13.21 -9.66 -5.45
C LEU A 58 11.90 -10.08 -6.11
N ASP A 59 11.08 -10.81 -5.36
CA ASP A 59 9.85 -11.38 -5.89
C ASP A 59 8.61 -10.95 -5.09
N PHE A 60 7.77 -10.14 -5.74
CA PHE A 60 6.47 -9.66 -5.27
C PHE A 60 5.30 -10.21 -6.10
N SER A 61 5.54 -11.25 -6.90
CA SER A 61 4.53 -11.84 -7.80
C SER A 61 3.26 -12.31 -7.09
N THR A 62 3.38 -12.86 -5.87
CA THR A 62 2.22 -13.34 -5.10
C THR A 62 1.86 -12.40 -3.96
N LEU A 63 0.60 -12.47 -3.50
CA LEU A 63 0.15 -11.70 -2.35
C LEU A 63 0.89 -12.09 -1.06
N GLU A 64 1.15 -13.38 -0.87
CA GLU A 64 1.89 -13.90 0.29
C GLU A 64 3.32 -13.37 0.33
N LYS A 65 4.02 -13.38 -0.82
CA LYS A 65 5.38 -12.81 -0.92
C LYS A 65 5.35 -11.32 -0.61
N ARG A 66 4.41 -10.56 -1.18
CA ARG A 66 4.24 -9.13 -0.86
C ARG A 66 4.00 -8.89 0.63
N ARG A 67 3.11 -9.66 1.25
CA ARG A 67 2.85 -9.59 2.70
C ARG A 67 4.13 -9.84 3.51
N TYR A 68 4.86 -10.91 3.18
CA TYR A 68 6.11 -11.26 3.85
C TYR A 68 7.12 -10.10 3.81
N PHE A 69 7.39 -9.58 2.61
CA PHE A 69 8.35 -8.49 2.46
C PHE A 69 7.87 -7.15 3.06
N CYS A 70 6.57 -6.85 3.02
CA CYS A 70 6.01 -5.69 3.72
C CYS A 70 6.20 -5.80 5.23
N GLN A 71 5.94 -6.96 5.82
CA GLN A 71 6.15 -7.19 7.26
C GLN A 71 7.63 -7.02 7.63
N ARG A 72 8.54 -7.62 6.86
CA ARG A 72 9.99 -7.46 7.08
C ARG A 72 10.44 -6.01 7.01
N GLU A 73 9.93 -5.23 6.06
CA GLU A 73 10.27 -3.82 5.94
C GLU A 73 9.81 -3.02 7.17
N VAL A 74 8.61 -3.29 7.67
CA VAL A 74 8.08 -2.65 8.87
C VAL A 74 8.89 -3.04 10.10
N ASP A 75 9.14 -4.33 10.31
CA ASP A 75 9.88 -4.84 11.47
C ASP A 75 11.31 -4.28 11.53
N LEU A 76 11.94 -4.12 10.37
CA LEU A 76 13.29 -3.56 10.25
C LEU A 76 13.26 -2.05 10.53
N ASN A 77 12.40 -1.31 9.85
CA ASN A 77 12.44 0.15 9.89
C ASN A 77 11.83 0.73 11.18
N ARG A 78 10.93 0.01 11.85
CA ARG A 78 10.37 0.39 13.14
C ARG A 78 11.44 0.50 14.24
N ARG A 79 12.56 -0.21 14.11
CA ARG A 79 13.71 -0.09 15.03
C ARG A 79 14.36 1.28 14.97
N LEU A 80 14.28 1.94 13.81
CA LEU A 80 14.88 3.25 13.55
C LEU A 80 13.86 4.39 13.64
N ALA A 81 12.60 4.13 13.28
CA ALA A 81 11.55 5.12 13.23
C ALA A 81 10.19 4.52 13.64
N PRO A 82 9.98 4.23 14.93
CA PRO A 82 8.81 3.49 15.39
C PRO A 82 7.48 4.21 15.13
N GLU A 83 7.48 5.54 15.19
CA GLU A 83 6.30 6.38 14.96
C GLU A 83 5.95 6.56 13.48
N VAL A 84 6.90 6.27 12.58
CA VAL A 84 6.69 6.38 11.12
C VAL A 84 6.12 5.08 10.55
N TYR A 85 6.60 3.93 11.03
CA TYR A 85 6.23 2.61 10.50
C TYR A 85 5.11 1.95 11.31
N LEU A 86 3.88 2.40 11.08
CA LEU A 86 2.71 2.02 11.87
C LEU A 86 2.22 0.57 11.67
N GLY A 87 2.48 -0.09 10.53
CA GLY A 87 2.11 -1.50 10.34
C GLY A 87 2.00 -1.96 8.88
N ILE A 88 1.18 -2.98 8.65
CA ILE A 88 0.75 -3.43 7.31
C ILE A 88 -0.77 -3.62 7.31
N VAL A 89 -1.43 -3.37 6.18
CA VAL A 89 -2.87 -3.66 6.01
C VAL A 89 -3.08 -4.40 4.69
N GLN A 90 -3.92 -5.44 4.73
CA GLN A 90 -4.29 -6.16 3.53
C GLN A 90 -5.41 -5.40 2.81
N SER A 91 -5.23 -5.11 1.52
CA SER A 91 -6.28 -4.51 0.70
C SER A 91 -7.33 -5.55 0.31
N THR A 92 -8.30 -5.83 1.20
CA THR A 92 -9.44 -6.71 0.90
C THR A 92 -10.62 -5.89 0.42
N LYS A 93 -10.74 -5.72 -0.92
CA LYS A 93 -11.84 -5.03 -1.63
C LYS A 93 -12.00 -3.52 -1.30
N PRO A 94 -12.16 -2.64 -2.31
CA PRO A 94 -12.28 -1.19 -2.10
C PRO A 94 -13.40 -0.76 -1.14
N ARG A 95 -14.48 -1.56 -1.03
CA ARG A 95 -15.64 -1.26 -0.19
C ARG A 95 -15.43 -1.41 1.33
N GLN A 96 -14.31 -1.97 1.80
CA GLN A 96 -14.02 -2.18 3.23
C GLN A 96 -12.76 -1.45 3.72
N ALA A 97 -12.33 -0.40 3.00
CA ALA A 97 -11.22 0.45 3.40
C ALA A 97 -11.48 1.32 4.66
N SER A 98 -12.64 1.15 5.32
CA SER A 98 -12.96 1.77 6.62
C SER A 98 -12.01 1.37 7.76
N ARG A 99 -11.07 0.45 7.49
CA ARG A 99 -10.08 -0.04 8.45
C ARG A 99 -8.67 0.56 8.29
N LEU A 100 -8.45 1.54 7.40
CA LEU A 100 -7.22 2.35 7.42
C LEU A 100 -7.28 3.34 8.59
N LYS A 101 -7.30 2.82 9.82
CA LYS A 101 -7.45 3.60 11.06
C LYS A 101 -6.12 3.90 11.77
N ARG A 102 -4.97 3.83 11.07
CA ARG A 102 -3.63 4.37 11.47
C ARG A 102 -2.51 3.44 10.97
N THR A 103 -2.35 3.24 9.66
CA THR A 103 -1.34 2.27 9.19
C THR A 103 -0.54 2.71 7.99
N ALA A 104 0.78 2.77 8.18
CA ALA A 104 1.80 2.89 7.17
C ALA A 104 1.79 1.63 6.30
N LYS A 105 2.24 1.78 5.05
CA LYS A 105 2.59 0.74 4.07
C LYS A 105 1.54 -0.39 3.82
N LEU A 106 0.99 -0.43 2.61
CA LEU A 106 0.04 -1.44 2.11
C LEU A 106 0.74 -2.53 1.27
#